data_AF-A0A7Y0SMB7-F1
#
_entry.id   AF-A0A7Y0SMB7-F1
#
_cell.length_a   1.000
_cell.length_b   1.000
_cell.length_c   1.000
_cell.angle_alpha   90.00
_cell.angle_beta   90.00
_cell.angle_gamma   90.00
#
_symmetry.space_group_name_H-M   'P 1'
#
loop_
_entity.id
_entity.type
_entity.pdbx_description
1 polymer ?
#
loop_
_entity_poly.entity_id
_entity_poly.type
_entity_poly.pdbx_seq_one_letter_code
_entity_poly.pdbx_strand_id
1 'polypeptide(L)'
;EMQGAISKTTGKPYATATICRVLALLKSINKHSYRLMDCPLVADKVSLPKLDNIRTGYLSENQLKDFVRHALEYPDKHTGSFLALLFLTGLRDRELRYLTHESINWEQKTLYISRTKNGRDHIVY
;
A
#
# COMPACT_ATOMS: atom_id res chain seq x y z
N GLU A 1 22.84 5.05 18.94
CA GLU A 1 21.41 5.17 18.55
C GLU A 1 21.26 4.90 17.05
N MET A 2 20.30 4.06 16.64
CA MET A 2 20.10 3.72 15.21
C MET A 2 19.50 4.86 14.36
N GLN A 3 18.94 5.89 14.99
CA GLN A 3 18.30 7.01 14.29
C GLN A 3 19.27 7.85 13.44
N GLY A 4 20.58 7.79 13.74
CA GLY A 4 21.64 8.41 12.94
C GLY A 4 22.39 7.45 12.01
N ALA A 5 22.01 6.17 11.96
CA ALA A 5 22.71 5.18 11.16
C ALA A 5 22.42 5.42 9.67
N ILE A 6 23.50 5.60 8.90
CA ILE A 6 23.42 5.82 7.45
C ILE A 6 23.24 4.47 6.75
N SER A 7 22.23 4.41 5.89
CA SER A 7 22.04 3.27 4.99
C SER A 7 23.22 3.15 4.03
N LYS A 8 23.85 1.97 4.00
CA LYS A 8 24.97 1.69 3.08
C LYS A 8 24.55 1.70 1.61
N THR A 9 23.27 1.50 1.31
CA THR A 9 22.75 1.46 -0.06
C THR A 9 22.29 2.83 -0.57
N THR A 10 21.76 3.68 0.30
CA THR A 10 21.17 4.97 -0.11
C THR A 10 21.99 6.17 0.33
N GLY A 11 23.00 6.00 1.18
CA GLY A 11 23.81 7.09 1.74
C GLY A 11 23.02 8.05 2.64
N LYS A 12 21.78 7.71 3.00
CA LYS A 12 20.87 8.55 3.79
C LYS A 12 20.50 7.83 5.11
N PRO A 13 20.12 8.57 6.17
CA PRO A 13 19.55 7.96 7.37
C PRO A 13 18.36 7.06 7.04
N TYR A 14 18.16 5.99 7.82
CA TYR A 14 16.99 5.14 7.66
C TYR A 14 15.71 5.92 7.95
N ALA A 15 14.71 5.78 7.07
CA ALA A 15 13.38 6.34 7.33
C ALA A 15 12.78 5.73 8.60
N THR A 16 12.04 6.52 9.38
CA THR A 16 11.36 6.07 10.61
C THR A 16 10.47 4.85 10.34
N ALA A 17 9.78 4.82 9.19
CA ALA A 17 9.01 3.66 8.75
C ALA A 17 9.84 2.38 8.64
N THR A 18 11.07 2.47 8.14
CA THR A 18 11.99 1.34 8.02
C THR A 18 12.44 0.87 9.41
N ILE A 19 12.83 1.80 10.28
CA ILE A 19 13.23 1.49 11.66
C ILE A 19 12.09 0.80 12.42
N CYS A 20 10.86 1.33 12.35
CA CYS A 20 9.69 0.73 12.98
C CYS A 20 9.40 -0.68 12.47
N ARG A 21 9.55 -0.93 11.16
CA ARG A 21 9.35 -2.27 10.57
C ARG A 21 10.38 -3.27 11.08
N VAL A 22 11.65 -2.87 11.18
CA VAL A 22 12.72 -3.73 11.72
C VAL A 22 12.48 -4.02 13.20
N LEU A 23 12.12 -3.01 14.01
CA LEU A 23 11.79 -3.21 15.42
C LEU A 23 10.58 -4.13 15.60
N ALA A 24 9.54 -3.98 14.77
CA ALA A 24 8.36 -4.85 14.79
C ALA A 24 8.71 -6.31 14.45
N LEU A 25 9.64 -6.53 13.50
CA LEU A 25 10.15 -7.85 13.17
C LEU A 25 10.89 -8.47 14.35
N LEU A 26 11.83 -7.76 14.96
CA LEU A 26 12.60 -8.24 16.11
C LEU A 26 11.69 -8.57 17.31
N LYS A 27 10.70 -7.71 17.58
CA LYS A 27 9.65 -7.98 18.58
C LYS A 27 8.88 -9.25 18.27
N SER A 28 8.48 -9.45 17.01
CA SER A 28 7.72 -10.64 16.59
C SER A 28 8.54 -11.91 16.75
N ILE A 29 9.84 -11.88 16.41
CA ILE A 29 10.77 -12.99 16.61
C ILE A 29 10.88 -13.32 18.11
N ASN A 30 11.20 -12.34 18.96
CA ASN A 30 11.34 -12.57 20.40
C ASN A 30 10.04 -13.07 21.03
N LYS A 31 8.87 -12.56 20.61
CA LYS A 31 7.56 -13.06 21.04
C LYS A 31 7.32 -14.51 20.61
N HIS A 32 7.80 -14.92 19.44
CA HIS A 32 7.71 -16.29 18.99
C HIS A 32 8.67 -17.21 19.75
N SER A 33 9.91 -16.78 19.98
CA SER A 33 10.90 -17.50 20.81
C SER A 33 10.43 -17.70 22.25
N TYR A 34 9.80 -16.69 22.86
CA TYR A 34 9.17 -16.82 24.17
C TYR A 34 8.11 -17.93 24.18
N ARG A 35 7.23 -17.98 23.17
CA ARG A 35 6.17 -19.00 23.09
C ARG A 35 6.70 -20.42 22.87
N LEU A 36 7.80 -20.58 22.14
CA LEU A 36 8.31 -21.90 21.75
C LEU A 36 9.37 -22.45 22.72
N MET A 37 10.18 -21.57 23.31
CA MET A 37 11.41 -21.94 24.03
C MET A 37 11.51 -21.24 25.40
N ASP A 38 10.46 -20.56 25.85
CA ASP A 38 10.41 -19.80 27.11
C ASP A 38 11.56 -18.76 27.25
N CYS A 39 12.04 -18.24 26.11
CA CYS A 39 13.05 -17.19 26.12
C CYS A 39 12.49 -15.88 26.71
N PRO A 40 13.28 -15.10 27.47
CA PRO A 40 12.81 -13.83 28.03
C PRO A 40 12.22 -12.87 26.99
N LEU A 41 11.05 -12.30 27.30
CA LEU A 41 10.32 -11.35 26.45
C LEU A 41 10.86 -9.92 26.58
N VAL A 42 12.14 -9.71 26.27
CA VAL A 42 12.85 -8.44 26.44
C VAL A 42 12.41 -7.39 25.42
N ALA A 43 12.09 -7.80 24.19
CA ALA A 43 11.80 -6.88 23.11
C ALA A 43 10.50 -6.09 23.33
N ASP A 44 9.60 -6.55 24.20
CA ASP A 44 8.34 -5.87 24.48
C ASP A 44 8.55 -4.50 25.13
N LYS A 45 9.62 -4.35 25.92
CA LYS A 45 10.01 -3.11 26.62
C LYS A 45 10.41 -1.96 25.69
N VAL A 46 10.78 -2.25 24.44
CA VAL A 46 11.20 -1.24 23.46
C VAL A 46 9.96 -0.64 22.80
N SER A 47 9.73 0.67 22.91
CA SER A 47 8.60 1.30 22.21
C SER A 47 8.86 1.42 20.71
N LEU A 48 7.79 1.35 19.90
CA LEU A 48 7.88 1.68 18.49
C LEU A 48 7.84 3.20 18.32
N PRO A 49 8.75 3.80 17.53
CA PRO A 49 8.68 5.22 17.20
C PRO A 49 7.33 5.58 16.57
N LYS A 50 6.83 6.78 16.87
CA LYS A 50 5.62 7.31 16.24
C LYS A 50 5.89 7.51 14.75
N LEU A 51 5.06 6.91 13.91
CA LEU A 51 5.11 7.11 12.47
C LEU A 51 4.25 8.30 12.08
N ASP A 52 4.87 9.26 11.39
CA ASP A 52 4.15 10.28 10.65
C ASP A 52 3.91 9.76 9.23
N ASN A 53 2.75 9.12 9.02
CA ASN A 53 2.36 8.52 7.75
C ASN A 53 1.38 9.41 6.96
N ILE A 54 1.49 10.73 7.08
CA ILE A 54 0.67 11.65 6.28
C ILE A 54 0.93 11.36 4.79
N ARG A 55 -0.14 11.08 4.03
CA ARG A 55 -0.06 10.99 2.58
C ARG A 55 0.13 12.40 2.03
N THR A 56 1.32 12.67 1.52
CA THR A 56 1.69 14.01 1.00
C THR A 56 1.51 14.14 -0.51
N GLY A 57 1.34 13.03 -1.24
CA GLY A 57 1.16 13.04 -2.70
C GLY A 57 -0.29 12.75 -3.08
N TYR A 58 -0.99 13.76 -3.60
CA TYR A 58 -2.27 13.64 -4.27
C TYR A 58 -2.27 14.58 -5.47
N LEU A 59 -3.06 14.23 -6.49
CA LEU A 59 -3.31 15.13 -7.61
C LEU A 59 -4.43 16.10 -7.21
N SER A 60 -4.26 17.39 -7.51
CA SER A 60 -5.38 18.32 -7.51
C SER A 60 -6.40 17.92 -8.58
N GLU A 61 -7.61 18.49 -8.52
CA GLU A 61 -8.65 18.21 -9.51
C GLU A 61 -8.17 18.48 -10.95
N ASN A 62 -7.45 19.59 -11.17
CA ASN A 62 -6.92 19.93 -12.48
C ASN A 62 -5.82 18.96 -12.92
N GLN A 63 -4.91 18.61 -12.01
CA GLN A 63 -3.87 17.62 -12.30
C GLN A 63 -4.45 16.24 -12.61
N LEU A 64 -5.55 15.86 -11.94
CA LEU A 64 -6.27 14.62 -12.21
C LEU A 64 -6.91 14.64 -13.60
N LYS A 65 -7.58 15.74 -13.99
CA LYS A 65 -8.16 15.90 -15.33
C LYS A 65 -7.08 15.77 -16.41
N ASP A 66 -5.95 16.44 -16.22
CA ASP A 66 -4.82 16.38 -17.14
C ASP A 66 -4.23 14.96 -17.22
N PHE A 67 -4.05 14.31 -16.06
CA PHE A 67 -3.57 12.94 -15.99
C PHE A 67 -4.48 11.97 -16.74
N VAL A 68 -5.80 12.03 -16.49
CA VAL A 68 -6.77 11.13 -17.15
C VAL A 68 -6.78 11.35 -18.66
N ARG A 69 -6.72 12.61 -19.13
CA ARG A 69 -6.61 12.92 -20.56
C ARG A 69 -5.37 12.27 -21.18
N HIS A 70 -4.20 12.47 -20.57
CA HIS A 70 -2.96 11.87 -21.07
C HIS A 70 -2.95 10.34 -21.00
N ALA A 71 -3.57 9.76 -19.97
CA ALA A 71 -3.72 8.32 -19.85
C ALA A 71 -4.58 7.76 -21.00
N LEU A 72 -5.69 8.43 -21.35
CA LEU A 72 -6.55 8.00 -22.46
C LEU A 72 -5.92 8.19 -23.84
N GLU A 73 -4.99 9.15 -23.98
CA GLU A 73 -4.21 9.38 -25.21
C GLU A 73 -2.96 8.49 -25.32
N TYR A 74 -2.66 7.69 -24.30
CA TYR A 74 -1.45 6.88 -24.25
C TYR A 74 -1.44 5.82 -25.39
N PRO A 75 -0.29 5.60 -26.08
CA PRO A 75 -0.23 4.70 -27.23
C PRO A 75 -0.73 3.28 -26.96
N ASP A 76 -0.43 2.73 -25.78
CA ASP A 76 -1.03 1.49 -25.32
C ASP A 76 -2.35 1.76 -24.59
N LYS A 77 -3.45 1.49 -25.29
CA LYS A 77 -4.81 1.69 -24.78
C LYS A 77 -5.08 0.91 -23.49
N HIS A 78 -4.44 -0.25 -23.29
CA HIS A 78 -4.66 -1.05 -22.09
C HIS A 78 -4.02 -0.40 -20.87
N THR A 79 -2.75 0.00 -20.96
CA THR A 79 -2.08 0.74 -19.88
C THR A 79 -2.78 2.06 -19.58
N GLY A 80 -3.13 2.82 -20.62
CA GLY A 80 -3.83 4.09 -20.48
C GLY A 80 -5.18 3.96 -19.77
N SER A 81 -6.03 3.05 -20.24
CA SER A 81 -7.35 2.79 -19.64
C SER A 81 -7.23 2.26 -18.21
N PHE A 82 -6.24 1.41 -17.94
CA PHE A 82 -5.97 0.89 -16.59
C PHE A 82 -5.59 2.01 -15.62
N LEU A 83 -4.70 2.92 -16.01
CA LEU A 83 -4.31 4.07 -15.20
C LEU A 83 -5.48 5.02 -14.95
N ALA A 84 -6.27 5.32 -15.99
CA ALA A 84 -7.46 6.15 -15.85
C ALA A 84 -8.46 5.51 -14.85
N LEU A 85 -8.73 4.22 -14.99
CA LEU A 85 -9.62 3.50 -14.06
C LEU A 85 -9.10 3.51 -12.62
N LEU A 86 -7.81 3.31 -12.37
CA LEU A 86 -7.25 3.38 -11.01
C LEU A 86 -7.54 4.72 -10.34
N PHE A 87 -7.34 5.82 -11.07
CA PHE A 87 -7.51 7.16 -10.53
C PHE A 87 -8.98 7.60 -10.42
N LEU A 88 -9.86 7.09 -11.28
CA LEU A 88 -11.31 7.37 -11.22
C LEU A 88 -12.03 6.55 -10.14
N THR A 89 -11.59 5.31 -9.92
CA THR A 89 -12.25 4.37 -8.98
C THR A 89 -11.61 4.32 -7.60
N GLY A 90 -10.36 4.76 -7.47
CA GLY A 90 -9.59 4.68 -6.21
C GLY A 90 -9.19 3.26 -5.80
N LEU A 91 -9.35 2.28 -6.69
CA LEU A 91 -8.94 0.90 -6.46
C LEU A 91 -7.43 0.77 -6.28
N ARG A 92 -7.00 -0.25 -5.53
CA ARG A 92 -5.58 -0.61 -5.48
C ARG A 92 -5.18 -1.25 -6.81
N ASP A 93 -3.91 -1.08 -7.21
CA ASP A 93 -3.34 -1.73 -8.40
C ASP A 93 -3.67 -3.23 -8.47
N ARG A 94 -3.45 -3.97 -7.37
CA ARG A 94 -3.76 -5.40 -7.32
C ARG A 94 -5.25 -5.72 -7.36
N GLU A 95 -6.12 -4.83 -6.89
CA GLU A 95 -7.57 -5.06 -6.97
C GLU A 95 -7.99 -4.98 -8.45
N LEU A 96 -7.61 -3.91 -9.15
CA LEU A 96 -7.99 -3.73 -10.56
C LEU A 96 -7.28 -4.73 -11.50
N ARG A 97 -6.00 -5.05 -11.25
CA ARG A 97 -5.18 -5.89 -12.15
C ARG A 97 -5.70 -7.32 -12.33
N TYR A 98 -6.46 -7.83 -11.37
CA TYR A 98 -7.01 -9.19 -11.42
C TYR A 98 -8.53 -9.23 -11.66
N LEU A 99 -9.16 -8.08 -11.91
CA LEU A 99 -10.58 -8.05 -12.26
C LEU A 99 -10.79 -8.59 -13.67
N THR A 100 -11.89 -9.31 -13.83
CA THR A 100 -12.36 -9.81 -15.11
C THR A 100 -13.59 -9.02 -15.54
N HIS A 101 -13.98 -9.12 -16.81
CA HIS A 101 -15.18 -8.46 -17.33
C HIS A 101 -16.47 -8.92 -16.63
N GLU A 102 -16.48 -10.12 -16.05
CA GLU A 102 -17.60 -10.68 -15.27
C GLU A 102 -17.87 -9.89 -13.97
N SER A 103 -16.86 -9.17 -13.47
CA SER A 103 -17.00 -8.30 -12.29
C SER A 103 -17.76 -7.01 -12.58
N ILE A 104 -18.02 -6.67 -13.85
CA ILE A 104 -18.68 -5.42 -14.25
C ILE A 104 -20.17 -5.69 -14.42
N ASN A 105 -20.99 -4.97 -13.67
CA ASN A 105 -22.43 -4.86 -13.94
C ASN A 105 -22.69 -3.62 -14.78
N TRP A 106 -22.94 -3.82 -16.08
CA TRP A 106 -23.17 -2.72 -17.03
C TRP A 106 -24.49 -1.99 -16.84
N GLU A 107 -25.51 -2.67 -16.31
CA GLU A 107 -26.83 -2.07 -16.06
C GLU A 107 -26.77 -1.13 -14.86
N GLN A 108 -26.17 -1.60 -13.78
CA GLN A 108 -26.01 -0.83 -12.55
C GLN A 108 -24.80 0.11 -12.59
N LYS A 109 -23.93 -0.03 -13.61
CA LYS A 109 -22.65 0.67 -13.74
C LYS A 109 -21.74 0.48 -12.53
N THR A 110 -21.73 -0.72 -11.97
CA THR A 110 -20.96 -1.05 -10.76
C THR A 110 -19.85 -2.05 -11.06
N LEU A 111 -18.82 -2.03 -10.22
CA LEU A 111 -17.69 -2.95 -10.29
C LEU A 111 -17.58 -3.73 -8.98
N TYR A 112 -17.73 -5.05 -9.05
CA TYR A 112 -17.65 -5.95 -7.91
C TYR A 112 -16.22 -6.44 -7.65
N ILE A 113 -15.72 -6.22 -6.43
CA ILE A 113 -14.38 -6.62 -6.02
C ILE A 113 -14.46 -7.79 -5.03
N SER A 114 -14.18 -8.99 -5.51
CA SER A 114 -14.27 -10.25 -4.75
C SER A 114 -13.01 -10.64 -3.98
N ARG A 115 -11.88 -9.96 -4.24
CA ARG A 115 -10.57 -10.30 -3.66
C ARG A 115 -9.89 -9.08 -3.08
N THR A 116 -10.16 -8.81 -1.81
CA THR A 116 -9.34 -7.89 -1.03
C THR A 116 -8.35 -8.63 -0.14
N LYS A 117 -7.27 -7.95 0.24
CA LYS A 117 -6.26 -8.47 1.17
C LYS A 117 -6.85 -8.97 2.50
N ASN A 118 -8.04 -8.48 2.87
CA ASN A 118 -8.72 -8.80 4.12
C ASN A 118 -9.92 -9.75 3.94
N GLY A 119 -10.12 -10.30 2.73
CA GLY A 119 -11.22 -11.23 2.44
C GLY A 119 -12.61 -10.61 2.50
N ARG A 120 -12.73 -9.28 2.38
CA ARG A 120 -14.01 -8.58 2.34
C ARG A 120 -14.29 -8.08 0.94
N ASP A 121 -15.47 -8.39 0.45
CA ASP A 121 -15.91 -7.96 -0.87
C ASP A 121 -16.48 -6.55 -0.78
N HIS A 122 -16.39 -5.79 -1.87
CA HIS A 122 -17.01 -4.47 -1.95
C HIS A 122 -17.37 -4.11 -3.38
N ILE A 123 -18.23 -3.09 -3.51
CA ILE A 123 -18.71 -2.57 -4.79
C ILE A 123 -18.19 -1.14 -4.95
N VAL A 124 -17.69 -0.83 -6.13
CA VAL A 124 -17.40 0.54 -6.57
C VAL A 124 -18.51 1.01 -7.50
N TYR A 125 -18.92 2.27 -7.34
CA TYR A 125 -19.98 2.96 -8.08
C TYR A 125 -19.38 4.00 -9.02
#